data_AF-A0A094I876-F1
#
_entry.id   AF-A0A094I876-F1
#
_cell.length_a   1.000
_cell.length_b   1.000
_cell.length_c   1.000
_cell.angle_alpha   90.00
_cell.angle_beta   90.00
_cell.angle_gamma   90.00
#
_symmetry.space_group_name_H-M   'P 1'
#
loop_
_entity.id
_entity.type
_entity.pdbx_description
1 polymer ?
#
loop_
_entity_poly.entity_id
_entity_poly.type
_entity_poly.pdbx_seq_one_letter_code
_entity_poly.pdbx_strand_id
1 'polypeptide(L)'
;MERDMRKKARLLTREASTAVRMIYKIDPQWALTFIKKQRDENVVHELNCWITRNASMDDDGYTIMNMRGTQIPGTKPRWNYLVRPLSRQMGIVAGGQGDKLLLTFEGGDYVVTHLCRNKACFNPEHLLVETKEQNELRKTCHESFVIRTADGTVIHPCTHWMGGARVQCVLPVRDVPAPAVGKYVDMSLGGPVLRTGRSNQ
;
A
#
# COMPACT_ATOMS: atom_id res chain seq x y z
N MET A 1 8.09 -30.13 6.96
CA MET A 1 7.42 -28.83 6.79
C MET A 1 8.28 -27.66 7.27
N GLU A 2 8.71 -27.64 8.55
CA GLU A 2 9.49 -26.52 9.10
C GLU A 2 10.88 -26.31 8.47
N ARG A 3 11.61 -27.40 8.19
CA ARG A 3 12.90 -27.34 7.48
C ARG A 3 12.79 -26.75 6.07
N ASP A 4 11.68 -27.02 5.40
CA ASP A 4 11.42 -26.56 4.04
C ASP A 4 10.99 -25.08 4.02
N MET A 5 10.15 -24.67 4.97
CA MET A 5 9.83 -23.25 5.20
C MET A 5 11.07 -22.42 5.51
N ARG A 6 11.97 -22.92 6.38
CA ARG A 6 13.25 -22.26 6.67
C ARG A 6 14.15 -22.16 5.44
N LYS A 7 14.17 -23.19 4.58
CA LYS A 7 14.94 -23.18 3.32
C LYS A 7 14.39 -22.14 2.34
N LYS A 8 13.06 -22.07 2.18
CA LYS A 8 12.38 -21.08 1.34
C LYS A 8 12.61 -19.66 1.84
N ALA A 9 12.50 -19.43 3.15
CA ALA A 9 12.78 -18.11 3.75
C ALA A 9 14.23 -17.66 3.53
N ARG A 10 15.21 -18.57 3.65
CA ARG A 10 16.62 -18.28 3.36
C ARG A 10 16.85 -17.93 1.89
N LEU A 11 16.21 -18.65 0.98
CA LEU A 11 16.30 -18.37 -0.45
C LEU A 11 15.76 -16.97 -0.75
N LEU A 12 14.53 -16.67 -0.32
CA LEU A 12 13.91 -15.35 -0.52
C LEU A 12 14.74 -14.22 0.10
N THR A 13 15.30 -14.44 1.29
CA THR A 13 16.19 -13.46 1.92
C THR A 13 17.47 -13.23 1.11
N ARG A 14 17.99 -14.24 0.42
CA ARG A 14 19.20 -14.11 -0.40
C ARG A 14 18.95 -13.30 -1.67
N GLU A 15 17.79 -13.48 -2.30
CA GLU A 15 17.39 -12.75 -3.52
C GLU A 15 16.94 -11.31 -3.21
N ALA A 16 16.51 -11.03 -1.98
CA ALA A 16 16.07 -9.70 -1.57
C ALA A 16 17.22 -8.67 -1.63
N SER A 17 16.90 -7.46 -2.06
CA SER A 17 17.85 -6.34 -2.09
C SER A 17 18.39 -6.03 -0.69
N THR A 18 19.58 -5.42 -0.61
CA THR A 18 20.19 -5.01 0.66
C THR A 18 19.26 -4.12 1.49
N ALA A 19 18.53 -3.20 0.85
CA ALA A 19 17.54 -2.37 1.53
C ALA A 19 16.44 -3.22 2.17
N VAL A 20 15.82 -4.14 1.43
CA VAL A 20 14.76 -5.02 1.94
C VAL A 20 15.25 -5.87 3.11
N ARG A 21 16.44 -6.50 2.98
CA ARG A 21 17.03 -7.33 4.04
C ARG A 21 17.24 -6.56 5.35
N MET A 22 17.50 -5.26 5.28
CA MET A 22 17.70 -4.42 6.48
C MET A 22 16.39 -3.95 7.13
N ILE A 23 15.27 -3.95 6.39
CA ILE A 23 14.02 -3.34 6.88
C ILE A 23 12.88 -4.32 7.13
N TYR A 24 12.88 -5.51 6.52
CA TYR A 24 11.70 -6.39 6.49
C TYR A 24 11.23 -6.87 7.87
N LYS A 25 12.12 -6.89 8.88
CA LYS A 25 11.83 -7.25 10.29
C LYS A 25 11.82 -6.08 11.26
N ILE A 26 11.81 -4.85 10.76
CA ILE A 26 11.63 -3.69 11.64
C ILE A 26 10.27 -3.79 12.32
N ASP A 27 10.22 -3.43 13.59
CA ASP A 27 8.97 -3.33 14.34
C ASP A 27 7.97 -2.40 13.61
N PRO A 28 6.76 -2.89 13.26
CA PRO A 28 5.80 -2.11 12.50
C PRO A 28 5.40 -0.80 13.17
N GLN A 29 5.30 -0.77 14.50
CA GLN A 29 4.90 0.42 15.24
C GLN A 29 6.00 1.50 15.22
N TRP A 30 7.25 1.08 15.36
CA TRP A 30 8.39 1.96 15.16
C TRP A 30 8.44 2.50 13.73
N ALA A 31 8.26 1.63 12.72
CA ALA A 31 8.26 2.03 11.32
C ALA A 31 7.14 3.05 11.03
N LEU A 32 5.94 2.81 11.55
CA LEU A 32 4.80 3.74 11.45
C LEU A 32 5.13 5.10 12.06
N THR A 33 5.71 5.11 13.26
CA THR A 33 6.13 6.35 13.95
C THR A 33 7.19 7.09 13.14
N PHE A 34 8.15 6.35 12.56
CA PHE A 34 9.20 6.91 11.73
C PHE A 34 8.63 7.56 10.47
N ILE A 35 7.82 6.85 9.68
CA ILE A 35 7.28 7.38 8.41
C ILE A 35 6.27 8.51 8.62
N LYS A 36 5.49 8.49 9.72
CA LYS A 36 4.58 9.59 10.06
C LYS A 36 5.33 10.91 10.23
N LYS A 37 6.54 10.89 10.80
CA LYS A 37 7.40 12.09 10.91
C LYS A 37 7.95 12.57 9.57
N GLN A 38 7.98 11.71 8.56
CA GLN A 38 8.43 12.08 7.20
C GLN A 38 7.30 12.65 6.34
N ARG A 39 6.05 12.44 6.75
CA ARG A 39 4.85 12.98 6.08
C ARG A 39 4.87 14.49 6.15
N ASP A 40 4.68 15.12 5.00
CA ASP A 40 4.34 16.53 4.95
C ASP A 40 2.86 16.72 5.25
N GLU A 41 2.57 17.34 6.39
CA GLU A 41 1.21 17.62 6.85
C GLU A 41 0.52 18.72 6.04
N ASN A 42 1.30 19.53 5.32
CA ASN A 42 0.77 20.64 4.52
C ASN A 42 0.28 20.20 3.12
N VAL A 43 0.53 18.95 2.71
CA VAL A 43 -0.03 18.44 1.47
C VAL A 43 -1.31 17.66 1.75
N VAL A 44 -2.42 18.22 1.27
CA VAL A 44 -3.72 17.56 1.25
C VAL A 44 -3.90 16.90 -0.11
N HIS A 45 -3.97 15.58 -0.12
CA HIS A 45 -4.28 14.79 -1.31
C HIS A 45 -5.71 14.22 -1.17
N GLU A 46 -6.49 14.15 -2.25
CA GLU A 46 -7.89 13.69 -2.22
C GLU A 46 -8.08 12.33 -1.54
N LEU A 47 -7.17 11.40 -1.77
CA LEU A 47 -7.14 10.07 -1.15
C LEU A 47 -6.46 10.02 0.23
N ASN A 48 -6.04 11.16 0.81
CA ASN A 48 -5.21 11.20 2.04
C ASN A 48 -3.86 10.47 1.89
N CYS A 49 -3.23 10.57 0.71
CA CYS A 49 -1.90 10.06 0.47
C CYS A 49 -0.87 10.73 1.38
N TRP A 50 0.06 9.93 1.92
CA TRP A 50 1.20 10.48 2.67
C TRP A 50 2.36 10.66 1.71
N ILE A 51 2.78 11.90 1.52
CA ILE A 51 3.94 12.26 0.70
C ILE A 51 4.92 13.08 1.51
N THR A 52 6.12 13.28 0.97
CA THR A 52 7.17 14.09 1.60
C THR A 52 7.69 15.10 0.57
N ARG A 53 7.99 16.33 1.00
CA ARG A 53 8.49 17.42 0.12
C ARG A 53 9.94 17.26 -0.30
N ASN A 54 10.73 16.53 0.49
CA ASN A 54 12.18 16.50 0.35
C ASN A 54 12.67 15.08 0.06
N ALA A 55 12.16 14.49 -1.02
CA ALA A 55 12.56 13.16 -1.44
C ALA A 55 13.25 13.18 -2.80
N SER A 56 14.39 12.49 -2.86
CA SER A 56 14.89 11.95 -4.11
C SER A 56 13.92 10.89 -4.63
N MET A 57 13.78 10.77 -5.94
CA MET A 57 13.07 9.66 -6.58
C MET A 57 14.08 8.73 -7.25
N ASP A 58 13.68 7.47 -7.45
CA ASP A 58 14.37 6.58 -8.39
C ASP A 58 13.95 6.88 -9.84
N ASP A 59 14.56 6.17 -10.79
CA ASP A 59 14.32 6.35 -12.23
C ASP A 59 12.86 6.03 -12.62
N ASP A 60 12.16 5.22 -11.82
CA ASP A 60 10.75 4.87 -12.02
C ASP A 60 9.77 5.87 -11.37
N GLY A 61 10.29 6.91 -10.70
CA GLY A 61 9.50 7.95 -10.04
C GLY A 61 8.99 7.56 -8.64
N TYR A 62 9.54 6.52 -8.01
CA TYR A 62 9.23 6.18 -6.63
C TYR A 62 10.11 6.96 -5.65
N THR A 63 9.49 7.48 -4.61
CA THR A 63 10.14 8.24 -3.55
C THR A 63 11.10 7.37 -2.73
N ILE A 64 12.36 7.80 -2.63
CA ILE A 64 13.40 7.17 -1.80
C ILE A 64 13.38 7.80 -0.41
N MET A 65 13.35 6.95 0.62
CA MET A 65 13.39 7.36 2.03
C MET A 65 14.83 7.27 2.54
N ASN A 66 15.39 8.39 3.01
CA ASN A 66 16.72 8.38 3.61
C ASN A 66 16.65 7.91 5.06
N MET A 67 17.15 6.71 5.34
CA MET A 67 17.27 6.17 6.70
C MET A 67 18.72 6.19 7.21
N ARG A 68 19.68 6.66 6.42
CA ARG A 68 21.10 6.68 6.84
C ARG A 68 21.27 7.52 8.10
N GLY A 69 21.97 6.96 9.08
CA GLY A 69 22.18 7.64 10.37
C GLY A 69 21.00 7.55 11.34
N THR A 70 19.88 6.94 10.95
CA THR A 70 18.78 6.64 11.87
C THR A 70 19.16 5.47 12.77
N GLN A 71 19.04 5.63 14.09
CA GLN A 71 19.38 4.58 15.05
C GLN A 71 18.43 3.39 14.93
N ILE A 72 19.00 2.17 14.91
CA ILE A 72 18.27 0.91 14.93
C ILE A 72 17.77 0.66 16.36
N PRO A 73 16.46 0.53 16.59
CA PRO A 73 15.90 0.25 17.91
C PRO A 73 16.45 -1.04 18.51
N GLY A 74 16.69 -1.03 19.82
CA GLY A 74 17.07 -2.24 20.57
C GLY A 74 18.50 -2.76 20.35
N THR A 75 19.33 -2.07 19.56
CA THR A 75 20.72 -2.48 19.33
C THR A 75 21.70 -1.92 20.39
N LYS A 76 22.62 -2.78 20.87
CA LYS A 76 23.76 -2.41 21.72
C LYS A 76 25.05 -3.00 21.13
N PRO A 77 26.08 -2.21 20.76
CA PRO A 77 26.11 -0.74 20.75
C PRO A 77 25.06 -0.16 19.78
N ARG A 78 24.81 1.15 19.85
CA ARG A 78 23.82 1.82 18.99
C ARG A 78 24.30 1.73 17.53
N TRP A 79 23.62 0.94 16.72
CA TRP A 79 23.86 0.86 15.28
C TRP A 79 22.90 1.78 14.54
N ASN A 80 23.32 2.28 13.38
CA ASN A 80 22.49 3.09 12.50
C ASN A 80 22.13 2.29 11.24
N TYR A 81 20.95 2.55 10.68
CA TYR A 81 20.65 2.11 9.32
C TYR A 81 21.62 2.75 8.34
N LEU A 82 22.03 1.97 7.34
CA LEU A 82 22.95 2.39 6.27
C LEU A 82 22.26 2.39 4.89
N VAL A 83 20.94 2.25 4.87
CA VAL A 83 20.14 2.02 3.65
C VAL A 83 19.26 3.23 3.30
N ARG A 84 18.85 3.27 2.03
CA ARG A 84 17.88 4.23 1.48
C ARG A 84 16.76 3.44 0.79
N PRO A 85 15.84 2.83 1.53
CA PRO A 85 14.76 2.05 0.92
C PRO A 85 13.78 2.95 0.16
N LEU A 86 12.97 2.35 -0.71
CA LEU A 86 11.82 3.05 -1.28
C LEU A 86 10.79 3.30 -0.16
N SER A 87 10.17 4.48 -0.17
CA SER A 87 9.21 4.89 0.86
C SER A 87 8.02 3.92 0.95
N ARG A 88 7.58 3.38 -0.19
CA ARG A 88 6.56 2.32 -0.25
C ARG A 88 6.96 1.05 0.51
N GLN A 89 8.25 0.68 0.52
CA GLN A 89 8.73 -0.49 1.28
C GLN A 89 8.58 -0.23 2.78
N MET A 90 8.91 0.97 3.24
CA MET A 90 8.68 1.36 4.64
C MET A 90 7.19 1.44 5.00
N GLY A 91 6.34 1.87 4.06
CA GLY A 91 4.88 1.80 4.24
C GLY A 91 4.37 0.36 4.42
N ILE A 92 4.88 -0.61 3.65
CA ILE A 92 4.57 -2.04 3.82
C ILE A 92 5.01 -2.57 5.19
N VAL A 93 6.22 -2.20 5.64
CA VAL A 93 6.73 -2.57 6.97
C VAL A 93 5.84 -1.98 8.07
N ALA A 94 5.51 -0.68 7.98
CA ALA A 94 4.64 0.00 8.92
C ALA A 94 3.21 -0.57 8.94
N GLY A 95 2.74 -1.12 7.81
CA GLY A 95 1.48 -1.85 7.71
C GLY A 95 1.54 -3.29 8.26
N GLY A 96 2.64 -3.70 8.89
CA GLY A 96 2.81 -5.04 9.46
C GLY A 96 3.07 -6.14 8.42
N GLN A 97 3.38 -5.77 7.18
CA GLN A 97 3.56 -6.72 6.07
C GLN A 97 5.03 -6.82 5.62
N GLY A 98 5.98 -6.45 6.48
CA GLY A 98 7.41 -6.40 6.16
C GLY A 98 7.97 -7.69 5.55
N ASP A 99 7.60 -8.86 6.08
CA ASP A 99 8.02 -10.17 5.57
C ASP A 99 7.64 -10.40 4.10
N LYS A 100 6.53 -9.80 3.62
CA LYS A 100 6.10 -9.94 2.22
C LYS A 100 7.04 -9.23 1.24
N LEU A 101 7.85 -8.26 1.69
CA LEU A 101 8.85 -7.61 0.83
C LEU A 101 9.91 -8.60 0.32
N LEU A 102 10.11 -9.73 1.01
CA LEU A 102 11.01 -10.78 0.53
C LEU A 102 10.53 -11.44 -0.77
N LEU A 103 9.26 -11.26 -1.14
CA LEU A 103 8.70 -11.75 -2.39
C LEU A 103 8.98 -10.79 -3.57
N THR A 104 9.35 -9.54 -3.30
CA THR A 104 9.49 -8.48 -4.33
C THR A 104 10.92 -8.35 -4.85
N PHE A 105 11.63 -9.47 -5.00
CA PHE A 105 12.98 -9.50 -5.56
C PHE A 105 12.94 -9.34 -7.09
N GLU A 106 14.07 -8.95 -7.68
CA GLU A 106 14.18 -8.74 -9.12
C GLU A 106 13.91 -10.05 -9.89
N GLY A 107 13.08 -9.99 -10.93
CA GLY A 107 12.62 -11.18 -11.66
C GLY A 107 11.50 -11.98 -10.97
N GLY A 108 11.13 -11.66 -9.72
CA GLY A 108 10.01 -12.31 -9.02
C GLY A 108 8.62 -11.87 -9.52
N ASP A 109 7.57 -12.58 -9.08
CA ASP A 109 6.18 -12.35 -9.52
C ASP A 109 5.42 -11.33 -8.67
N TYR A 110 5.99 -10.89 -7.55
CA TYR A 110 5.32 -10.00 -6.61
C TYR A 110 5.88 -8.58 -6.67
N VAL A 111 5.01 -7.61 -6.45
CA VAL A 111 5.33 -6.18 -6.45
C VAL A 111 4.64 -5.47 -5.28
N VAL A 112 5.16 -4.31 -4.92
CA VAL A 112 4.46 -3.38 -4.02
C VAL A 112 3.50 -2.54 -4.86
N THR A 113 2.20 -2.72 -4.66
CA THR A 113 1.15 -1.99 -5.36
C THR A 113 0.72 -0.75 -4.57
N HIS A 114 0.59 0.37 -5.29
CA HIS A 114 -0.09 1.58 -4.82
C HIS A 114 -1.56 1.55 -5.21
N LEU A 115 -2.44 1.31 -4.22
CA LEU A 115 -3.90 1.34 -4.41
C LEU A 115 -4.40 2.72 -4.83
N CYS A 116 -3.75 3.77 -4.33
CA CYS A 116 -4.04 5.16 -4.64
C CYS A 116 -3.41 5.66 -5.95
N ARG A 117 -2.65 4.80 -6.66
CA ARG A 117 -1.90 5.12 -7.90
C ARG A 117 -0.89 6.26 -7.82
N ASN A 118 -0.67 6.83 -6.63
CA ASN A 118 0.35 7.83 -6.39
C ASN A 118 1.67 7.15 -6.00
N LYS A 119 2.66 7.13 -6.92
CA LYS A 119 3.99 6.52 -6.69
C LYS A 119 4.77 7.14 -5.53
N ALA A 120 4.48 8.39 -5.18
CA ALA A 120 5.11 9.07 -4.05
C ALA A 120 4.45 8.74 -2.70
N CYS A 121 3.26 8.12 -2.71
CA CYS A 121 2.55 7.79 -1.50
C CYS A 121 3.27 6.68 -0.71
N PHE A 122 3.35 6.86 0.61
CA PHE A 122 3.83 5.84 1.54
C PHE A 122 2.85 5.55 2.70
N ASN A 123 1.58 5.94 2.57
CA ASN A 123 0.55 5.57 3.53
C ASN A 123 0.41 4.03 3.55
N PRO A 124 0.61 3.35 4.70
CA PRO A 124 0.46 1.90 4.80
C PRO A 124 -0.89 1.36 4.31
N GLU A 125 -1.96 2.13 4.48
CA GLU A 125 -3.31 1.73 4.05
C GLU A 125 -3.49 1.75 2.52
N HIS A 126 -2.57 2.40 1.80
CA HIS A 126 -2.60 2.50 0.33
C HIS A 126 -1.66 1.51 -0.35
N LEU A 127 -1.04 0.61 0.41
CA LEU A 127 0.04 -0.25 -0.04
C LEU A 127 -0.25 -1.71 0.29
N LEU A 128 0.08 -2.59 -0.64
CA LEU A 128 0.11 -4.03 -0.40
C LEU A 128 1.16 -4.70 -1.27
N VAL A 129 1.54 -5.93 -0.90
CA VAL A 129 2.31 -6.82 -1.76
C VAL A 129 1.36 -7.82 -2.40
N GLU A 130 1.35 -7.86 -3.73
CA GLU A 130 0.50 -8.74 -4.54
C GLU A 130 1.24 -9.16 -5.82
N THR A 131 0.61 -10.01 -6.63
CA THR A 131 1.23 -10.43 -7.90
C THR A 131 1.22 -9.31 -8.94
N LYS A 132 2.16 -9.36 -9.89
CA LYS A 132 2.19 -8.45 -11.05
C LYS A 132 0.85 -8.47 -11.80
N GLU A 133 0.27 -9.64 -11.99
CA GLU A 133 -1.04 -9.82 -12.63
C GLU A 133 -2.15 -9.06 -11.89
N GLN A 134 -2.22 -9.19 -10.55
CA GLN A 134 -3.21 -8.45 -9.75
C GLN A 134 -3.01 -6.93 -9.83
N ASN A 135 -1.75 -6.46 -9.80
CA ASN A 135 -1.43 -5.04 -9.95
C ASN A 135 -1.88 -4.48 -11.31
N GLU A 136 -1.71 -5.27 -12.37
CA GLU A 136 -2.16 -4.95 -13.72
C GLU A 136 -3.68 -4.92 -13.83
N LEU A 137 -4.39 -5.91 -13.26
CA LEU A 137 -5.86 -5.92 -13.23
C LEU A 137 -6.42 -4.65 -12.58
N ARG A 138 -5.80 -4.20 -11.48
CA ARG A 138 -6.20 -2.95 -10.81
C ARG A 138 -6.12 -1.72 -11.71
N LYS A 139 -5.47 -1.75 -12.88
CA LYS A 139 -5.44 -0.59 -13.81
C LYS A 139 -6.85 -0.30 -14.36
N THR A 140 -7.73 -1.30 -14.38
CA THR A 140 -9.13 -1.10 -14.79
C THR A 140 -9.94 -0.23 -13.81
N CYS A 141 -9.47 -0.05 -12.57
CA CYS A 141 -10.08 0.89 -11.63
C CYS A 141 -9.60 2.34 -11.80
N HIS A 142 -8.76 2.63 -12.79
CA HIS A 142 -8.30 3.99 -13.05
C HIS A 142 -9.50 4.92 -13.30
N GLU A 143 -9.44 6.13 -12.74
CA GLU A 143 -10.50 7.16 -12.82
C GLU A 143 -11.89 6.76 -12.27
N SER A 144 -12.00 5.57 -11.69
CA SER A 144 -13.20 5.13 -10.99
C SER A 144 -13.33 5.83 -9.63
N PHE A 145 -14.56 5.97 -9.15
CA PHE A 145 -14.86 6.56 -7.85
C PHE A 145 -15.90 5.74 -7.10
N VAL A 146 -15.83 5.77 -5.77
CA VAL A 146 -16.88 5.24 -4.90
C VAL A 146 -18.03 6.23 -4.89
N ILE A 147 -19.25 5.74 -5.06
CA ILE A 147 -20.44 6.57 -4.94
C ILE A 147 -21.01 6.42 -3.53
N ARG A 148 -21.23 7.54 -2.87
CA ARG A 148 -22.01 7.61 -1.63
C ARG A 148 -23.33 8.31 -1.92
N THR A 149 -24.42 7.64 -1.64
CA THR A 149 -25.77 8.17 -1.80
C THR A 149 -26.25 8.84 -0.52
N ALA A 150 -27.28 9.68 -0.64
CA ALA A 150 -27.85 10.41 0.51
C ALA A 150 -28.43 9.49 1.61
N ASP A 151 -28.84 8.27 1.26
CA ASP A 151 -29.31 7.25 2.21
C ASP A 151 -28.15 6.47 2.89
N GLY A 152 -26.90 6.81 2.59
CA GLY A 152 -25.71 6.18 3.14
C GLY A 152 -25.26 4.92 2.40
N THR A 153 -25.89 4.55 1.28
CA THR A 153 -25.41 3.45 0.44
C THR A 153 -24.06 3.80 -0.19
N VAL A 154 -23.13 2.85 -0.17
CA VAL A 154 -21.79 2.99 -0.75
C VAL A 154 -21.64 2.00 -1.90
N ILE A 155 -21.39 2.49 -3.11
CA ILE A 155 -21.21 1.64 -4.29
C ILE A 155 -19.74 1.70 -4.69
N HIS A 156 -19.06 0.56 -4.62
CA HIS A 156 -17.65 0.43 -4.95
C HIS A 156 -17.49 -0.31 -6.29
N PRO A 157 -17.04 0.35 -7.38
CA PRO A 157 -17.07 -0.22 -8.73
C PRO A 157 -15.99 -1.28 -8.99
N CYS A 158 -14.99 -1.38 -8.13
CA CYS A 158 -13.89 -2.34 -8.27
C CYS A 158 -14.38 -3.81 -8.17
N THR A 159 -14.07 -4.59 -9.20
CA THR A 159 -14.37 -6.03 -9.28
C THR A 159 -13.22 -6.93 -8.80
N HIS A 160 -12.07 -6.37 -8.38
CA HIS A 160 -10.87 -7.09 -7.94
C HIS A 160 -10.97 -7.81 -6.59
N TRP A 161 -12.15 -8.35 -6.25
CA TRP A 161 -12.45 -8.99 -4.97
C TRP A 161 -12.59 -10.52 -5.04
N MET A 162 -12.47 -11.13 -6.22
CA MET A 162 -12.59 -12.59 -6.38
C MET A 162 -11.35 -13.31 -5.81
N GLY A 163 -11.32 -13.49 -4.48
CA GLY A 163 -10.24 -14.22 -3.79
C GLY A 163 -10.18 -14.11 -2.26
N GLY A 164 -10.90 -13.18 -1.63
CA GLY A 164 -11.08 -13.14 -0.16
C GLY A 164 -10.31 -12.05 0.61
N ALA A 165 -10.91 -11.65 1.74
CA ALA A 165 -10.45 -10.73 2.79
C ALA A 165 -9.89 -9.36 2.36
N ARG A 166 -10.79 -8.51 1.86
CA ARG A 166 -10.74 -7.04 1.67
C ARG A 166 -9.38 -6.33 1.81
N VAL A 167 -8.79 -6.03 0.65
CA VAL A 167 -8.18 -4.71 0.40
C VAL A 167 -8.84 -4.14 -0.87
N GLN A 168 -9.75 -3.19 -0.66
CA GLN A 168 -10.45 -2.47 -1.73
C GLN A 168 -9.51 -1.48 -2.40
N CYS A 169 -9.70 -1.20 -3.69
CA CYS A 169 -9.00 -0.08 -4.31
C CYS A 169 -9.32 1.19 -3.50
N VAL A 170 -8.30 2.02 -3.25
CA VAL A 170 -8.50 3.32 -2.62
C VAL A 170 -8.89 4.28 -3.73
N LEU A 171 -10.19 4.55 -3.85
CA LEU A 171 -10.76 5.38 -4.90
C LEU A 171 -11.38 6.65 -4.31
N PRO A 172 -11.42 7.77 -5.06
CA PRO A 172 -12.08 8.99 -4.59
C PRO A 172 -13.56 8.72 -4.31
N VAL A 173 -14.12 9.39 -3.31
CA VAL A 173 -15.55 9.30 -2.99
C VAL A 173 -16.29 10.48 -3.62
N ARG A 174 -17.42 10.21 -4.28
CA ARG A 174 -18.34 11.24 -4.77
C ARG A 174 -19.71 11.07 -4.14
N ASP A 175 -20.22 12.15 -3.59
CA ASP A 175 -21.60 12.23 -3.16
C ASP A 175 -22.51 12.40 -4.38
N VAL A 176 -23.44 11.46 -4.57
CA VAL A 176 -24.37 11.46 -5.70
C VAL A 176 -25.80 11.39 -5.18
N PRO A 177 -26.70 12.31 -5.59
CA PRO A 177 -28.12 12.20 -5.28
C PRO A 177 -28.70 10.88 -5.79
N ALA A 178 -29.56 10.22 -5.01
CA ALA A 178 -30.15 8.92 -5.38
C ALA A 178 -30.72 8.87 -6.81
N PRO A 179 -31.43 9.90 -7.33
CA PRO A 179 -31.95 9.89 -8.71
C PRO A 179 -30.88 9.87 -9.81
N ALA A 180 -29.64 10.27 -9.49
CA ALA A 180 -28.54 10.38 -10.45
C ALA A 180 -27.62 9.15 -10.47
N VAL A 181 -27.78 8.20 -9.54
CA VAL A 181 -26.91 7.02 -9.41
C VAL A 181 -26.89 6.18 -10.70
N GLY A 182 -28.05 5.97 -11.33
CA GLY A 182 -28.18 5.20 -12.57
C GLY A 182 -27.44 5.79 -13.78
N LYS A 183 -26.96 7.04 -13.70
CA LYS A 183 -26.08 7.65 -14.73
C LYS A 183 -24.62 7.20 -14.60
N TYR A 184 -24.22 6.75 -13.41
CA TYR A 184 -22.84 6.41 -13.09
C TYR A 184 -22.63 4.91 -12.83
N VAL A 185 -23.72 4.18 -12.56
CA VAL A 185 -23.69 2.75 -12.28
C VAL A 185 -24.74 2.07 -13.14
N ASP A 186 -24.28 1.16 -14.00
CA ASP A 186 -25.20 0.22 -14.64
C ASP A 186 -25.65 -0.81 -13.61
N MET A 187 -26.85 -0.62 -13.05
CA MET A 187 -27.43 -1.54 -12.07
C MET A 187 -27.92 -2.87 -12.69
N SER A 188 -27.85 -3.04 -14.01
CA SER A 188 -28.23 -4.27 -14.70
C SER A 188 -27.09 -5.30 -14.77
N LEU A 189 -25.84 -4.85 -14.65
CA LEU A 189 -24.68 -5.72 -14.48
C LEU A 189 -24.63 -6.14 -13.01
N GLY A 190 -24.89 -7.43 -12.73
CA GLY A 190 -24.92 -8.05 -11.40
C GLY A 190 -23.57 -8.08 -10.65
N GLY A 191 -22.77 -7.02 -10.75
CA GLY A 191 -21.63 -6.76 -9.88
C GLY A 191 -22.09 -6.41 -8.45
N PRO A 192 -21.28 -6.69 -7.43
CA PRO A 192 -21.74 -6.58 -6.05
C PRO A 192 -21.90 -5.11 -5.65
N VAL A 193 -23.15 -4.69 -5.53
CA VAL A 193 -23.50 -3.57 -4.65
C VAL A 193 -23.10 -3.99 -3.24
N LEU A 194 -21.94 -3.54 -2.78
CA LEU A 194 -21.56 -3.67 -1.38
C LEU A 194 -22.49 -2.77 -0.56
N ARG A 195 -23.64 -3.29 -0.15
CA ARG A 195 -24.45 -2.68 0.92
C ARG A 195 -23.70 -2.82 2.24
N THR A 196 -22.64 -2.04 2.44
CA THR A 196 -22.07 -1.88 3.77
C THR A 196 -22.99 -0.93 4.53
N GLY A 197 -23.86 -1.50 5.36
CA GLY A 197 -24.57 -0.72 6.35
C GLY A 197 -23.57 0.03 7.24
N ARG A 198 -23.83 1.34 7.41
CA ARG A 198 -23.22 2.27 8.37
C ARG A 198 -21.69 2.36 8.34
N SER A 199 -21.22 3.45 7.74
CA SER A 199 -20.06 4.18 8.24
C SER A 199 -20.27 4.50 9.72
N ASN A 200 -19.66 3.73 10.62
CA ASN A 200 -19.42 4.21 11.96
C ASN A 200 -18.18 5.09 11.91
N GLN A 201 -18.42 6.39 12.11
CA GLN A 201 -17.58 7.41 12.75
C GLN A 201 -16.08 7.41 12.43
#